data_AF-R5P3I3-F1
#
_entry.id   AF-R5P3I3-F1
#
_cell.length_a   1.000
_cell.length_b   1.000
_cell.length_c   1.000
_cell.angle_alpha   90.00
_cell.angle_beta   90.00
_cell.angle_gamma   90.00
#
_symmetry.space_group_name_H-M   'P 1'
#
loop_
_entity.id
_entity.type
_entity.pdbx_description
1 polymer ?
#
loop_
_entity_poly.entity_id
_entity_poly.type
_entity_poly.pdbx_seq_one_letter_code
_entity_poly.pdbx_strand_id
1 'polypeptide(L)'
;MEIEEIKEMSEINESTVYWKLTDYEHQNQVIKRVGCKSYQMENGKWVRIGLSIGYFYPDAPEFDCYEEIPEEDALELLKQNDKSIRNIKSTEA
;
A
#
# COMPACT_ATOMS: atom_id res chain seq x y z
N MET A 1 -29.02 15.98 19.75
CA MET A 1 -27.82 16.68 19.27
C MET A 1 -26.68 15.86 19.85
N GLU A 2 -26.37 14.72 19.22
CA GLU A 2 -25.56 13.66 19.87
C GLU A 2 -25.06 12.60 18.86
N ILE A 3 -25.66 12.50 17.67
CA ILE A 3 -25.25 11.50 16.66
C ILE A 3 -24.16 12.04 15.72
N GLU A 4 -24.11 13.36 15.47
CA GLU A 4 -23.14 13.96 14.55
C GLU A 4 -21.74 14.07 15.18
N GLU A 5 -21.63 14.37 16.48
CA GLU A 5 -20.35 14.44 17.20
C GLU A 5 -19.62 13.08 17.30
N ILE A 6 -20.35 11.96 17.36
CA ILE A 6 -19.75 10.61 17.39
C ILE A 6 -19.12 10.26 16.04
N LYS A 7 -19.65 10.82 14.94
CA LYS A 7 -19.10 10.62 13.59
C LYS A 7 -17.79 11.39 13.40
N GLU A 8 -17.74 12.63 13.89
CA GLU A 8 -16.53 13.48 13.89
C GLU A 8 -15.40 12.92 14.76
N MET A 9 -15.70 12.29 15.91
CA MET A 9 -14.69 11.61 16.73
C MET A 9 -14.22 10.26 16.17
N SER A 10 -14.93 9.68 15.19
CA SER A 10 -14.52 8.45 14.49
C SER A 10 -13.56 8.70 13.33
N GLU A 11 -13.39 9.96 12.93
CA GLU A 11 -12.23 10.47 12.18
C GLU A 11 -11.03 10.63 13.14
N ILE A 12 -10.85 9.66 14.04
CA ILE A 12 -9.56 9.39 14.67
C ILE A 12 -8.60 9.33 13.50
N ASN A 13 -7.74 10.34 13.40
CA ASN A 13 -6.77 10.56 12.36
C ASN A 13 -6.06 9.22 12.05
N GLU A 14 -6.61 8.42 11.13
CA GLU A 14 -6.19 7.04 10.94
C GLU A 14 -4.76 7.15 10.42
N SER A 15 -3.78 6.80 11.25
CA SER A 15 -2.36 6.93 10.90
C SER A 15 -2.13 6.30 9.55
N THR A 16 -1.68 7.13 8.61
CA THR A 16 -1.38 6.70 7.26
C THR A 16 0.10 6.37 7.19
N VAL A 17 0.43 5.14 6.82
CA VAL A 17 1.81 4.68 6.62
C VAL A 17 1.92 4.01 5.26
N TYR A 18 3.10 4.05 4.67
CA TYR A 18 3.38 3.43 3.39
C TYR A 18 4.41 2.32 3.58
N TRP A 19 4.08 1.14 3.11
CA TRP A 19 4.95 -0.03 3.18
C TRP A 19 5.44 -0.38 1.79
N LYS A 20 6.75 -0.57 1.67
CA LYS A 20 7.38 -1.18 0.51
C LYS A 20 7.57 -2.66 0.82
N LEU A 21 6.96 -3.53 0.02
CA LEU A 21 7.16 -4.96 0.16
C LEU A 21 8.54 -5.36 -0.35
N THR A 22 9.22 -6.22 0.42
CA THR A 22 10.60 -6.66 0.16
C THR A 22 10.70 -8.16 -0.11
N ASP A 23 9.57 -8.89 -0.04
CA ASP A 23 9.51 -10.29 -0.42
C ASP A 23 9.77 -10.48 -1.92
N TYR A 24 10.18 -11.71 -2.27
CA TYR A 24 10.57 -12.05 -3.63
C TYR A 24 9.42 -11.93 -4.65
N GLU A 25 8.18 -12.19 -4.22
CA GLU A 25 7.02 -12.21 -5.11
C GLU A 25 6.46 -10.80 -5.38
N HIS A 26 6.53 -9.90 -4.41
CA HIS A 26 5.93 -8.56 -4.46
C HIS A 26 6.97 -7.43 -4.34
N GLN A 27 8.21 -7.70 -4.72
CA GLN A 27 9.33 -6.77 -4.56
C GLN A 27 9.03 -5.38 -5.16
N ASN A 28 9.25 -4.32 -4.36
CA ASN A 28 8.99 -2.90 -4.73
C ASN A 28 7.51 -2.54 -4.92
N GLN A 29 6.59 -3.38 -4.48
CA GLN A 29 5.19 -3.02 -4.40
C GLN A 29 4.94 -2.09 -3.22
N VAL A 30 4.20 -1.01 -3.45
CA VAL A 30 3.83 -0.03 -2.43
C VAL A 30 2.42 -0.31 -1.93
N ILE A 31 2.30 -0.49 -0.61
CA ILE A 31 1.04 -0.65 0.10
C ILE A 31 0.80 0.59 0.95
N LYS A 32 -0.33 1.27 0.71
CA LYS A 32 -0.81 2.32 1.59
C LYS A 32 -1.64 1.69 2.70
N ARG A 33 -1.32 1.99 3.94
CA ARG A 33 -2.12 1.58 5.11
C ARG A 33 -2.77 2.79 5.75
N VAL A 34 -4.05 2.67 6.05
CA VAL A 34 -4.85 3.67 6.79
C VAL A 34 -5.51 2.92 7.94
N GLY A 35 -4.95 3.06 9.14
CA GLY A 35 -5.31 2.22 10.29
C GLY A 35 -5.14 0.72 9.99
N CYS A 36 -6.22 -0.04 10.09
CA CYS A 36 -6.23 -1.49 9.82
C CYS A 36 -6.49 -1.84 8.35
N LYS A 37 -6.68 -0.85 7.46
CA LYS A 37 -7.02 -1.06 6.06
C LYS A 37 -5.76 -0.94 5.20
N SER A 38 -5.65 -1.81 4.20
CA SER A 38 -4.54 -1.81 3.24
C SER A 38 -5.05 -1.54 1.83
N TYR A 39 -4.23 -0.82 1.05
CA TYR A 39 -4.55 -0.41 -0.31
C TYR A 39 -3.33 -0.57 -1.21
N GLN A 40 -3.56 -0.98 -2.44
CA GLN A 40 -2.54 -1.06 -3.49
C GLN A 40 -2.88 -0.06 -4.59
N MET A 41 -1.85 0.51 -5.24
CA MET A 41 -2.05 1.38 -6.39
C MET A 41 -2.28 0.54 -7.65
N GLU A 42 -3.45 0.68 -8.27
CA GLU A 42 -3.80 0.06 -9.54
C GLU A 42 -4.35 1.14 -10.49
N ASN A 43 -3.74 1.30 -11.68
CA ASN A 43 -4.17 2.27 -12.69
C ASN A 43 -4.35 3.70 -12.15
N GLY A 44 -3.46 4.14 -11.25
CA GLY A 44 -3.51 5.47 -10.63
C GLY A 44 -4.58 5.64 -9.55
N LYS A 45 -5.20 4.55 -9.07
CA LYS A 45 -6.18 4.56 -7.99
C LYS A 45 -5.75 3.62 -6.85
N TRP A 46 -5.99 4.04 -5.62
CA TRP A 46 -5.83 3.18 -4.45
C TRP A 46 -7.01 2.22 -4.35
N VAL A 47 -6.76 0.93 -4.56
CA VAL A 47 -7.75 -0.14 -4.47
C VAL A 47 -7.56 -0.88 -3.15
N ARG A 48 -8.66 -1.10 -2.42
CA ARG A 48 -8.62 -1.80 -1.13
C ARG A 48 -8.26 -3.27 -1.35
N ILE A 49 -7.26 -3.75 -0.61
CA ILE A 49 -6.81 -5.15 -0.67
C ILE A 49 -6.74 -5.77 0.72
N GLY A 50 -6.74 -7.10 0.77
CA GLY A 50 -6.27 -7.84 1.93
C GLY A 50 -4.77 -8.07 1.83
N LEU A 51 -4.04 -7.90 2.93
CA LEU A 51 -2.67 -8.41 3.05
C LEU A 51 -2.72 -9.84 3.58
N SER A 52 -1.81 -10.68 3.11
CA SER A 52 -1.63 -12.02 3.70
C SER A 52 -1.30 -11.88 5.19
N ILE A 53 -1.85 -12.78 6.00
CA ILE A 53 -1.54 -12.82 7.43
C ILE A 53 -0.06 -13.15 7.69
N GLY A 54 0.64 -13.77 6.73
CA GLY A 54 2.06 -14.15 6.84
C GLY A 54 2.98 -12.98 7.18
N TYR A 55 2.66 -11.77 6.70
CA TYR A 55 3.43 -10.57 7.05
C TYR A 55 3.42 -10.22 8.55
N PHE A 56 2.53 -10.83 9.34
CA PHE A 56 2.33 -10.53 10.76
C PHE A 56 2.64 -11.68 11.70
N TYR A 57 2.87 -12.90 11.19
CA TYR A 57 3.16 -14.08 12.01
C TYR A 57 4.66 -14.39 11.99
N PRO A 58 5.36 -14.36 13.14
CA PRO A 58 6.83 -14.55 13.20
C PRO A 58 7.36 -15.82 12.53
N ASP A 59 6.54 -16.86 12.47
CA ASP A 59 6.89 -18.16 11.89
C ASP A 59 6.65 -18.24 10.38
N ALA A 60 6.09 -17.20 9.76
CA ALA A 60 5.83 -17.16 8.33
C ALA A 60 7.04 -16.57 7.56
N PRO A 61 7.32 -17.06 6.33
CA PRO A 61 8.46 -16.60 5.54
C PRO A 61 8.33 -15.13 5.10
N GLU A 62 7.11 -14.59 5.03
CA GLU A 62 6.84 -13.20 4.67
C GLU A 62 6.87 -12.25 5.88
N PHE A 63 7.11 -12.77 7.09
CA PHE A 63 7.20 -11.94 8.29
C PHE A 63 8.28 -10.89 8.15
N ASP A 64 7.95 -9.65 8.48
CA ASP A 64 8.87 -8.50 8.40
C ASP A 64 9.40 -8.20 6.98
N CYS A 65 8.82 -8.81 5.93
CA CYS A 65 9.16 -8.53 4.53
C CYS A 65 8.49 -7.25 4.01
N TYR A 66 8.56 -6.18 4.81
CA TYR A 66 8.11 -4.85 4.44
C TYR A 66 8.99 -3.80 5.11
N GLU A 67 9.17 -2.68 4.42
CA GLU A 67 9.87 -1.50 4.94
C GLU A 67 8.87 -0.35 4.99
N GLU A 68 8.76 0.31 6.14
CA GLU A 68 8.00 1.56 6.24
C GLU A 68 8.80 2.69 5.59
N ILE A 69 8.20 3.34 4.60
CA ILE A 69 8.82 4.41 3.81
C ILE A 69 7.97 5.69 3.93
N PRO A 70 8.60 6.88 3.76
CA PRO A 70 7.84 8.13 3.72
C PRO A 70 6.96 8.21 2.48
N GLU A 71 5.94 9.08 2.53
CA GLU A 71 5.00 9.26 1.42
C GLU A 71 5.70 9.68 0.12
N GLU A 72 6.72 10.53 0.21
CA GLU A 72 7.48 10.99 -0.95
C GLU A 72 8.14 9.83 -1.70
N ASP A 73 8.86 8.96 -1.00
CA ASP A 73 9.51 7.77 -1.57
C ASP A 73 8.47 6.80 -2.16
N ALA A 74 7.32 6.64 -1.49
CA ALA A 74 6.24 5.81 -1.97
C ALA A 74 5.71 6.32 -3.32
N LEU A 75 5.51 7.63 -3.45
CA LEU A 75 5.08 8.27 -4.69
C LEU A 75 6.14 8.17 -5.79
N GLU A 76 7.42 8.23 -5.46
CA GLU A 76 8.51 8.03 -6.42
C GLU A 76 8.55 6.60 -6.97
N LEU A 77 8.43 5.59 -6.11
CA LEU A 77 8.37 4.17 -6.51
C LEU A 77 7.17 3.89 -7.41
N LEU A 78 6.01 4.46 -7.09
CA LEU A 78 4.81 4.33 -7.92
C LEU A 78 5.00 4.95 -9.32
N LYS A 79 5.69 6.10 -9.42
CA LYS A 79 6.02 6.72 -10.72
C LYS A 79 6.99 5.86 -11.54
N GLN A 80 7.92 5.15 -10.88
CA GLN A 80 8.85 4.24 -11.55
C GLN A 80 8.10 3.01 -12.09
N ASN A 81 7.23 2.41 -11.28
CA ASN A 81 6.45 1.23 -11.66
C ASN A 81 5.45 1.52 -12.80
N ASP A 82 4.81 2.69 -12.81
CA ASP A 82 3.89 3.09 -13.88
C ASP A 82 4.61 3.30 -15.23
N LYS A 83 5.83 3.83 -15.22
CA LYS A 83 6.67 3.98 -16.43
C LYS A 83 7.04 2.62 -17.03
N SER A 84 7.33 1.62 -16.19
CA SER A 84 7.62 0.27 -16.66
C SER A 84 6.44 -0.35 -17.42
N ILE A 85 5.19 -0.10 -17.00
CA ILE A 85 3.98 -0.62 -17.69
C ILE A 85 3.78 0.05 -19.06
N ARG A 86 4.09 1.34 -19.21
CA ARG A 86 3.91 2.07 -20.48
C ARG A 86 4.86 1.61 -21.57
N ASN A 87 6.08 1.17 -21.21
CA ASN A 87 7.07 0.71 -22.18
C ASN A 87 6.80 -0.68 -22.76
N ILE A 88 5.93 -1.49 -22.14
CA ILE A 88 5.61 -2.85 -22.63
C ILE A 88 4.49 -2.84 -23.69
N LYS A 89 3.58 -1.87 -23.61
CA LYS A 89 2.44 -1.76 -24.56
C LYS A 89 2.78 -1.20 -25.94
N SER A 90 4.06 -0.91 -26.22
CA SER A 90 4.51 -0.37 -27.53
C SER A 90 5.22 -1.39 -28.43
N THR A 91 5.28 -2.68 -28.04
CA THR A 91 5.91 -3.74 -28.85
C THR A 91 4.89 -4.80 -29.28
N GLU A 92 3.74 -4.37 -29.78
CA GLU A 92 2.88 -5.22 -30.62
C GLU A 92 2.39 -4.33 -31.77
N ALA A 93 3.16 -4.34 -32.86
CA ALA A 93 2.83 -3.76 -34.16
C ALA A 93 3.11 -4.81 -35.24
#